data_AF-A0A847ELV6-F1
#
_entry.id   AF-A0A847ELV6-F1
#
_cell.length_a   1.000
_cell.length_b   1.000
_cell.length_c   1.000
_cell.angle_alpha   90.00
_cell.angle_beta   90.00
_cell.angle_gamma   90.00
#
_symmetry.space_group_name_H-M   'P 1'
#
loop_
_entity.id
_entity.type
_entity.pdbx_description
1 polymer ?
#
loop_
_entity_poly.entity_id
_entity_poly.type
_entity_poly.pdbx_seq_one_letter_code
_entity_poly.pdbx_strand_id
1 'polypeptide(L)'
;MVSVNTSNLGSLQGMPDVEFDFGVSAELKRVFRAAATALSGQRGARQGYRTDGGTDFEGHFSQVFATNGTVQIGDLDEIVTNLRLVATKVAGVEEEPRAENERRRKAREWASMMANRGELEKLWHGLVGEPDPPVTEVG
;
A
#
# COMPACT_ATOMS: atom_id res chain seq x y z
N MET A 1 12.02 6.33 17.47
CA MET A 1 12.86 5.13 17.60
C MET A 1 13.11 4.81 19.06
N VAL A 2 12.64 3.65 19.47
CA VAL A 2 12.78 3.05 20.79
C VAL A 2 13.74 1.87 20.64
N SER A 3 14.82 1.86 21.44
CA SER A 3 15.73 0.71 21.54
C SER A 3 15.00 -0.45 22.20
N VAL A 4 15.16 -1.66 21.65
CA VAL A 4 14.56 -2.88 22.21
C VAL A 4 15.54 -3.49 23.20
N ASN A 5 15.21 -3.44 24.51
CA ASN A 5 16.04 -4.01 25.55
C ASN A 5 15.20 -4.38 26.80
N THR A 6 15.82 -5.00 27.79
CA THR A 6 15.11 -5.50 28.98
C THR A 6 14.71 -4.42 29.98
N SER A 7 15.22 -3.20 29.83
CA SER A 7 14.85 -2.07 30.70
C SER A 7 13.48 -1.46 30.36
N ASN A 8 12.96 -1.69 29.15
CA ASN A 8 11.71 -1.09 28.67
C ASN A 8 10.64 -2.11 28.22
N LEU A 9 10.71 -3.35 28.72
CA LEU A 9 9.80 -4.45 28.34
C LEU A 9 8.32 -4.07 28.41
N GLY A 10 7.88 -3.36 29.45
CA GLY A 10 6.47 -2.93 29.58
C GLY A 10 6.04 -1.94 28.48
N SER A 11 6.94 -1.03 28.07
CA SER A 11 6.67 -0.12 26.96
C SER A 11 6.62 -0.86 25.63
N LEU A 12 7.50 -1.85 25.43
CA LEU A 12 7.50 -2.68 24.22
C LEU A 12 6.24 -3.53 24.12
N GLN A 13 5.80 -4.18 25.20
CA GLN A 13 4.58 -4.99 25.23
C GLN A 13 3.32 -4.19 24.88
N GLY A 14 3.22 -2.97 25.42
CA GLY A 14 2.08 -2.08 25.18
C GLY A 14 2.19 -1.25 23.89
N MET A 15 3.24 -1.43 23.10
CA MET A 15 3.48 -0.60 21.91
C MET A 15 2.40 -0.85 20.86
N PRO A 16 1.60 0.17 20.49
CA PRO A 16 0.58 0.01 19.46
C PRO A 16 1.23 -0.18 18.09
N ASP A 17 0.45 -0.66 17.13
CA ASP A 17 0.83 -0.61 15.72
C ASP A 17 0.95 0.85 15.24
N VAL A 18 1.60 1.06 14.11
CA VAL A 18 1.70 2.38 13.49
C VAL A 18 0.31 2.92 13.20
N GLU A 19 0.14 4.23 13.37
CA GLU A 19 -1.09 4.92 13.00
C GLU A 19 -1.17 5.02 11.47
N PHE A 20 -1.67 3.95 10.87
CA PHE A 20 -1.91 3.85 9.43
C PHE A 20 -3.19 3.05 9.17
N ASP A 21 -4.11 3.64 8.41
CA ASP A 21 -5.36 2.98 8.07
C ASP A 21 -5.19 2.11 6.80
N PHE A 22 -4.89 0.82 7.03
CA PHE A 22 -4.79 -0.17 5.96
C PHE A 22 -6.11 -0.48 5.26
N GLY A 23 -7.25 -0.18 5.90
CA GLY A 23 -8.57 -0.36 5.31
C GLY A 23 -8.84 0.72 4.27
N VAL A 24 -8.62 1.98 4.63
CA VAL A 24 -8.72 3.13 3.73
C VAL A 24 -7.76 3.01 2.56
N SER A 25 -6.50 2.61 2.82
CA SER A 25 -5.51 2.45 1.76
C SER A 25 -5.88 1.31 0.79
N ALA A 26 -6.40 0.19 1.30
CA ALA A 26 -6.90 -0.91 0.48
C ALA A 26 -8.09 -0.48 -0.39
N GLU A 27 -9.04 0.25 0.19
CA GLU A 27 -10.22 0.75 -0.51
C GLU A 27 -9.83 1.76 -1.60
N LEU A 28 -8.93 2.68 -1.29
CA LEU A 28 -8.41 3.65 -2.25
C LEU A 28 -7.78 2.96 -3.46
N LYS A 29 -6.89 1.98 -3.24
CA LYS A 29 -6.31 1.17 -4.33
C LYS A 29 -7.38 0.46 -5.15
N ARG A 30 -8.39 -0.12 -4.48
CA ARG A 30 -9.47 -0.86 -5.12
C ARG A 30 -10.27 0.05 -6.06
N VAL A 31 -10.70 1.21 -5.58
CA VAL A 31 -11.51 2.17 -6.36
C VAL A 31 -10.74 2.68 -7.56
N PHE A 32 -9.46 3.06 -7.39
CA PHE A 32 -8.63 3.54 -8.50
C PHE A 32 -8.40 2.47 -9.58
N ARG A 33 -8.14 1.23 -9.18
CA ARG A 33 -8.02 0.10 -10.12
C ARG A 33 -9.34 -0.20 -10.82
N ALA A 34 -10.46 -0.15 -10.10
CA ALA A 34 -11.78 -0.36 -10.68
C ALA A 34 -12.12 0.71 -11.73
N ALA A 35 -11.84 1.98 -11.42
CA ALA A 35 -12.02 3.09 -12.37
C ALA A 35 -11.13 2.92 -13.62
N ALA A 36 -9.86 2.57 -13.44
CA ALA A 36 -8.95 2.29 -14.56
C ALA A 36 -9.47 1.14 -15.44
N THR A 37 -9.94 0.05 -14.83
CA THR A 37 -10.55 -1.08 -15.55
C THR A 37 -11.79 -0.64 -16.33
N ALA A 38 -12.70 0.10 -15.69
CA ALA A 38 -13.93 0.57 -16.32
C ALA A 38 -13.64 1.47 -17.54
N LEU A 39 -12.68 2.39 -17.44
CA LEU A 39 -12.29 3.25 -18.56
C LEU A 39 -11.58 2.48 -19.66
N SER A 40 -10.60 1.64 -19.31
CA SER A 40 -9.86 0.84 -20.30
C SER A 40 -10.77 -0.12 -21.07
N GLY A 41 -11.82 -0.65 -20.43
CA GLY A 41 -12.84 -1.48 -21.08
C GLY A 41 -13.67 -0.74 -22.15
N GLN A 42 -13.78 0.59 -22.07
CA GLN A 42 -14.50 1.40 -23.07
C GLN A 42 -13.65 1.75 -24.28
N ARG A 43 -12.33 1.56 -24.21
CA ARG A 43 -11.39 2.01 -25.26
C ARG A 43 -11.72 1.45 -26.62
N GLY A 44 -11.96 0.14 -26.71
CA GLY A 44 -12.26 -0.54 -27.97
C GLY A 44 -13.57 -0.05 -28.60
N ALA A 45 -14.63 0.08 -27.79
CA ALA A 45 -15.92 0.59 -28.24
C ALA A 45 -15.82 2.03 -28.76
N ARG A 46 -15.11 2.92 -28.02
CA ARG A 46 -14.87 4.31 -28.43
C ARG A 46 -14.08 4.40 -29.74
N GLN A 47 -13.06 3.54 -29.89
CA GLN A 47 -12.32 3.44 -31.14
C GLN A 47 -13.22 2.98 -32.30
N GLY A 48 -14.09 1.99 -32.08
CA GLY A 48 -15.08 1.52 -33.04
C GLY A 48 -16.04 2.64 -33.47
N TYR A 49 -16.68 3.32 -32.51
CA TYR A 49 -17.58 4.44 -32.80
C TYR A 49 -16.92 5.57 -33.58
N ARG A 50 -15.64 5.86 -33.31
CA ARG A 50 -14.87 6.82 -34.08
C ARG A 50 -14.63 6.34 -35.51
N THR A 51 -14.26 5.08 -35.70
CA THR A 51 -14.06 4.52 -37.05
C THR A 51 -15.37 4.56 -37.83
N ASP A 52 -16.46 4.05 -37.26
CA ASP A 52 -17.77 3.96 -37.90
C ASP A 52 -18.35 5.35 -38.21
N GLY A 53 -18.25 6.28 -37.26
CA GLY A 53 -18.72 7.66 -37.45
C GLY A 53 -17.86 8.48 -38.42
N GLY A 54 -16.68 7.99 -38.78
CA GLY A 54 -15.81 8.60 -39.78
C GLY A 54 -16.05 8.08 -41.20
N THR A 55 -16.74 6.96 -41.35
CA THR A 55 -17.08 6.39 -42.66
C THR A 55 -18.01 7.33 -43.42
N ASP A 56 -17.67 7.61 -44.67
CA ASP A 56 -18.40 8.51 -45.58
C ASP A 56 -18.56 9.95 -45.05
N PHE A 57 -17.87 10.30 -43.96
CA PHE A 57 -17.91 11.65 -43.40
C PHE A 57 -16.82 12.51 -44.06
N GLU A 58 -17.24 13.52 -44.81
CA GLU A 58 -16.36 14.35 -45.62
C GLU A 58 -16.38 15.84 -45.23
N GLY A 59 -15.39 16.58 -45.74
CA GLY A 59 -15.26 18.02 -45.54
C GLY A 59 -14.48 18.41 -44.28
N HIS A 60 -14.51 19.70 -43.93
CA HIS A 60 -13.72 20.24 -42.83
C HIS A 60 -14.01 19.57 -41.48
N PHE A 61 -15.29 19.29 -41.19
CA PHE A 61 -15.69 18.72 -39.91
C PHE A 61 -15.27 17.25 -39.74
N SER A 62 -15.00 16.50 -40.81
CA SER A 62 -14.49 15.14 -40.68
C SER A 62 -13.05 15.11 -40.15
N GLN A 63 -12.23 16.10 -40.52
CA GLN A 63 -10.88 16.27 -40.00
C GLN A 63 -10.89 16.62 -38.50
N VAL A 64 -11.81 17.51 -38.10
CA VAL A 64 -12.01 17.88 -36.69
C VAL A 64 -12.47 16.65 -35.89
N PHE A 65 -13.42 15.88 -36.41
CA PHE A 65 -13.90 14.65 -35.79
C PHE A 65 -12.78 13.61 -35.61
N ALA A 66 -11.99 13.36 -36.65
CA ALA A 66 -10.87 12.42 -36.60
C ALA A 66 -9.80 12.85 -35.58
N THR A 67 -9.48 14.15 -35.53
CA THR A 67 -8.52 14.72 -34.59
C THR A 67 -9.01 14.59 -33.15
N ASN A 68 -10.23 15.06 -32.87
CA ASN A 68 -10.83 14.98 -31.54
C ASN A 68 -10.96 13.52 -31.06
N GLY A 69 -11.34 12.61 -31.94
CA GLY A 69 -11.41 11.19 -31.61
C GLY A 69 -10.05 10.58 -31.29
N THR A 70 -8.98 11.01 -31.94
CA THR A 70 -7.62 10.55 -31.63
C THR A 70 -7.14 11.08 -30.28
N VAL A 71 -7.36 12.38 -30.02
CA VAL A 71 -7.06 13.01 -28.72
C VAL A 71 -7.82 12.31 -27.60
N GLN A 72 -9.13 12.09 -27.75
CA GLN A 72 -9.94 11.44 -26.72
C GLN A 72 -9.43 10.04 -26.34
N ILE A 73 -8.96 9.24 -27.30
CA ILE A 73 -8.39 7.91 -27.01
C ILE A 73 -7.05 8.03 -26.28
N GLY A 74 -6.21 8.99 -26.67
CA GLY A 74 -4.96 9.31 -25.96
C GLY A 74 -5.21 9.72 -24.52
N ASP A 75 -6.15 10.64 -24.30
CA ASP A 75 -6.55 11.12 -22.97
C ASP A 75 -7.07 9.97 -22.10
N LEU A 76 -7.86 9.05 -22.68
CA LEU A 76 -8.35 7.87 -21.98
C LEU A 76 -7.18 6.99 -21.52
N ASP A 77 -6.20 6.73 -22.39
CA ASP A 77 -5.01 5.94 -22.06
C ASP A 77 -4.17 6.62 -20.95
N GLU A 78 -4.06 7.95 -20.99
CA GLU A 78 -3.38 8.73 -19.95
C GLU A 78 -4.11 8.66 -18.60
N ILE A 79 -5.43 8.85 -18.58
CA ILE A 79 -6.24 8.76 -17.36
C ILE A 79 -6.13 7.37 -16.75
N VAL A 80 -6.23 6.31 -17.57
CA VAL A 80 -6.07 4.91 -17.11
C VAL A 80 -4.69 4.70 -16.48
N THR A 81 -3.65 5.23 -17.11
CA THR A 81 -2.28 5.14 -16.61
C THR A 81 -2.14 5.83 -15.26
N ASN A 82 -2.63 7.05 -15.13
CA ASN A 82 -2.57 7.82 -13.89
C ASN A 82 -3.39 7.18 -12.76
N LEU A 83 -4.57 6.64 -13.05
CA LEU A 83 -5.37 5.93 -12.05
C LEU A 83 -4.63 4.70 -11.49
N ARG A 84 -3.96 3.93 -12.37
CA ARG A 84 -3.12 2.81 -11.94
C ARG A 84 -1.91 3.28 -11.14
N LEU A 85 -1.29 4.39 -11.54
CA LEU A 85 -0.16 4.97 -10.83
C LEU A 85 -0.52 5.38 -9.41
N VAL A 86 -1.70 5.97 -9.17
CA VAL A 86 -2.15 6.29 -7.81
C VAL A 86 -2.24 5.02 -6.97
N ALA A 87 -2.87 3.95 -7.47
CA ALA A 87 -2.96 2.69 -6.73
C ALA A 87 -1.57 2.09 -6.41
N THR A 88 -0.61 2.23 -7.33
CA THR A 88 0.78 1.80 -7.09
C THR A 88 1.46 2.66 -6.02
N LYS A 89 1.30 3.98 -6.07
CA LYS A 89 1.88 4.89 -5.05
C LYS A 89 1.32 4.61 -3.67
N VAL A 90 0.01 4.38 -3.54
CA VAL A 90 -0.61 4.01 -2.27
C VAL A 90 -0.06 2.68 -1.75
N ALA A 91 0.18 1.71 -2.64
CA ALA A 91 0.83 0.45 -2.24
C ALA A 91 2.25 0.68 -1.71
N GLY A 92 3.03 1.59 -2.31
CA GLY A 92 4.36 1.95 -1.81
C GLY A 92 4.32 2.61 -0.43
N VAL A 93 3.36 3.49 -0.18
CA VAL A 93 3.19 4.14 1.15
C VAL A 93 2.82 3.12 2.24
N GLU A 94 2.23 1.97 1.89
CA GLU A 94 1.93 0.90 2.86
C GLU A 94 3.13 0.05 3.28
N GLU A 95 4.23 0.04 2.51
CA GLU A 95 5.34 -0.87 2.75
C GLU A 95 6.04 -0.60 4.08
N GLU A 96 6.36 0.68 4.35
CA GLU A 96 7.00 1.10 5.59
C GLU A 96 6.12 0.84 6.84
N PRO A 97 4.83 1.24 6.87
CA PRO A 97 3.91 0.88 7.94
C PRO A 97 3.83 -0.63 8.23
N ARG A 98 3.79 -1.47 7.19
CA ARG A 98 3.76 -2.93 7.36
C ARG A 98 5.05 -3.47 7.94
N ALA A 99 6.18 -3.01 7.42
CA ALA A 99 7.49 -3.41 7.91
C ALA A 99 7.67 -3.00 9.38
N GLU A 100 7.20 -1.80 9.73
CA GLU A 100 7.26 -1.32 11.11
C GLU A 100 6.35 -2.12 12.04
N ASN A 101 5.11 -2.43 11.64
CA ASN A 101 4.23 -3.29 12.44
C ASN A 101 4.83 -4.68 12.68
N GLU A 102 5.52 -5.26 11.70
CA GLU A 102 6.25 -6.52 11.89
C GLU A 102 7.40 -6.37 12.90
N ARG A 103 8.14 -5.25 12.88
CA ARG A 103 9.18 -4.98 13.90
C ARG A 103 8.57 -4.82 15.29
N ARG A 104 7.49 -4.05 15.43
CA ARG A 104 6.76 -3.85 16.70
C ARG A 104 6.18 -5.14 17.24
N ARG A 105 5.62 -6.00 16.37
CA ARG A 105 5.13 -7.33 16.74
C ARG A 105 6.25 -8.20 17.31
N LYS A 106 7.40 -8.28 16.62
CA LYS A 106 8.57 -9.03 17.11
C LYS A 106 9.08 -8.50 18.45
N ALA A 107 9.13 -7.18 18.61
CA ALA A 107 9.53 -6.54 19.87
C ALA A 107 8.56 -6.87 21.02
N ARG A 108 7.23 -6.83 20.77
CA ARG A 108 6.19 -7.24 21.73
C ARG A 108 6.32 -8.70 22.15
N GLU A 109 6.49 -9.60 21.18
CA GLU A 109 6.65 -11.04 21.42
C GLU A 109 7.90 -11.32 22.25
N TRP A 110 9.03 -10.72 21.87
CA TRP A 110 10.26 -10.83 22.66
C TRP A 110 10.07 -10.27 24.07
N ALA A 111 9.46 -9.10 24.21
CA ALA A 111 9.25 -8.51 25.52
C ALA A 111 8.31 -9.34 26.42
N SER A 112 7.32 -10.01 25.83
CA SER A 112 6.43 -10.94 26.53
C SER A 112 7.17 -12.19 27.00
N MET A 113 8.05 -12.75 26.15
CA MET A 113 8.90 -13.88 26.53
C MET A 113 9.86 -13.51 27.67
N MET A 114 10.48 -12.33 27.60
CA MET A 114 11.43 -11.85 28.61
C MET A 114 10.76 -11.53 29.94
N ALA A 115 9.55 -10.96 29.94
CA ALA A 115 8.81 -10.74 31.18
C ALA A 115 8.45 -12.07 31.87
N ASN A 116 7.99 -13.07 31.11
CA ASN A 116 7.66 -14.40 31.65
C ASN A 116 8.91 -15.12 32.20
N ARG A 117 10.09 -14.94 31.57
CA ARG A 117 11.37 -15.44 32.09
C ARG A 117 11.81 -14.71 33.34
N GLY A 118 11.73 -13.37 33.38
CA GLY A 118 12.10 -12.59 34.54
C GLY A 118 11.31 -12.98 35.81
N GLU A 119 10.04 -13.39 35.67
CA GLU A 119 9.26 -13.93 36.79
C GLU A 119 9.72 -15.34 37.22
N LEU A 120 10.06 -16.21 36.27
CA LEU A 120 10.58 -17.56 36.53
C LEU A 120 12.02 -17.58 37.06
N GLU A 121 12.89 -16.68 36.59
CA GLU A 121 14.29 -16.53 37.02
C GLU A 121 14.39 -15.82 38.38
N LYS A 122 13.48 -14.89 38.71
CA LYS A 122 13.29 -14.40 40.09
C LYS A 122 12.94 -15.53 41.06
N LEU A 123 12.27 -16.59 40.57
CA LEU A 123 11.96 -17.79 41.35
C LEU A 123 13.12 -18.79 41.42
N TRP A 124 14.03 -18.81 40.44
CA TRP A 124 15.17 -19.73 40.35
C TRP A 124 16.43 -18.98 39.93
N HIS A 125 17.18 -18.46 40.89
CA HIS A 125 18.34 -17.63 40.59
C HIS A 125 19.52 -18.43 40.01
N GLY A 126 19.87 -18.10 38.76
CA GLY A 126 21.23 -18.11 38.22
C GLY A 126 21.60 -19.27 37.31
N LEU A 127 21.54 -19.08 35.97
CA LEU A 127 22.48 -19.74 35.03
C LEU A 127 22.44 -19.33 33.55
N VAL A 128 21.56 -18.44 33.06
CA VAL A 128 21.46 -18.20 31.61
C VAL A 128 21.57 -16.71 31.27
N GLY A 129 22.41 -16.38 30.28
CA GLY A 129 22.54 -15.04 29.74
C GLY A 129 21.27 -14.60 29.00
N GLU A 130 21.01 -13.29 29.02
CA GLU A 130 19.84 -12.68 28.42
C GLU A 130 19.87 -12.86 26.89
N PRO A 131 18.85 -13.45 26.24
CA PRO A 131 18.85 -13.64 24.79
C PRO A 131 18.68 -12.32 24.05
N ASP A 132 19.51 -12.10 23.04
CA ASP A 132 19.47 -10.91 22.20
C ASP A 132 18.08 -10.71 21.56
N PRO A 133 17.62 -9.45 21.44
CA PRO A 133 16.34 -9.15 20.82
C PRO A 133 16.37 -9.39 19.30
N PRO A 134 15.25 -9.84 18.69
CA PRO A 134 15.17 -10.14 17.26
C PRO A 134 15.19 -8.89 16.36
N VAL A 135 14.98 -7.71 16.95
CA VAL A 135 15.13 -6.38 16.34
C VAL A 135 15.74 -5.47 17.38
N THR A 136 16.63 -4.56 16.97
CA THR A 136 17.36 -3.68 17.89
C THR A 136 16.61 -2.37 18.15
N GLU A 137 15.80 -1.93 17.18
CA GLU A 137 15.07 -0.67 17.20
C GLU A 137 13.68 -0.83 16.56
N VAL A 138 12.72 -0.09 17.10
CA VAL A 138 11.37 0.08 16.55
C VAL A 138 11.06 1.58 16.48
N GLY A 139 10.32 1.99 15.47
CA GLY A 139 9.97 3.39 15.17
C GLY A 139 9.15 4.04 16.26
#